data_AF-A0A2R3IKM3-F1
#
_entry.id   AF-A0A2R3IKM3-F1
#
_cell.length_a   1.000
_cell.length_b   1.000
_cell.length_c   1.000
_cell.angle_alpha   90.00
_cell.angle_beta   90.00
_cell.angle_gamma   90.00
#
_symmetry.space_group_name_H-M   'P 1'
#
loop_
_entity.id
_entity.type
_entity.pdbx_description
1 polymer ?
#
loop_
_entity_poly.entity_id
_entity_poly.type
_entity_poly.pdbx_seq_one_letter_code
_entity_poly.pdbx_strand_id
1 'polypeptide(L)'
;MTCIYNSPKVWATIRKYFPERVTPIAGYEEEFGCTISRQKINVVDLSATAEAFDIIDLDALAQARQREYVLPIFTPEGKAWQLPAGAFVTEGCGSV
;
A
#
# COMPACT_ATOMS: atom_id res chain seq x y z
N MET A 1 1.60 -10.38 0.20
CA MET A 1 2.98 -9.88 0.22
C MET A 1 2.93 -8.38 -0.05
N THR A 2 3.60 -7.57 0.77
CA THR A 2 3.58 -6.10 0.70
C THR A 2 4.91 -5.60 0.15
N CYS A 3 4.90 -4.69 -0.83
CA CYS A 3 6.15 -4.06 -1.30
C CYS A 3 6.83 -3.34 -0.13
N ILE A 4 8.15 -3.49 0.05
CA ILE A 4 8.87 -2.83 1.14
C ILE A 4 9.32 -1.39 0.81
N TYR A 5 9.29 -1.01 -0.48
CA TYR A 5 9.70 0.32 -0.97
C TYR A 5 8.55 1.34 -0.98
N ASN A 6 7.58 1.19 -0.08
CA ASN A 6 6.43 2.08 0.02
C ASN A 6 6.81 3.43 0.67
N SER A 7 6.21 4.53 0.22
CA SER A 7 6.25 5.79 0.97
C SER A 7 5.47 5.74 2.28
N PRO A 8 5.63 6.75 3.15
CA PRO A 8 4.80 6.91 4.34
C PRO A 8 3.30 6.88 4.06
N LYS A 9 2.85 7.46 2.94
CA LYS A 9 1.42 7.54 2.59
C LYS A 9 0.85 6.17 2.19
N VAL A 10 1.64 5.37 1.48
CA VAL A 10 1.26 3.99 1.17
C VAL A 10 1.26 3.14 2.44
N TRP A 11 2.26 3.29 3.32
CA TRP A 11 2.25 2.62 4.62
C TRP A 11 1.04 2.99 5.48
N ALA A 12 0.66 4.28 5.53
CA ALA A 12 -0.55 4.74 6.21
C ALA A 12 -1.82 4.08 5.63
N THR A 13 -1.87 3.94 4.31
CA THR A 13 -2.98 3.29 3.58
C THR A 13 -3.06 1.80 3.90
N ILE A 14 -1.93 1.11 3.91
CA ILE A 14 -1.86 -0.31 4.30
C ILE A 14 -2.24 -0.46 5.76
N ARG A 15 -1.80 0.42 6.67
CA ARG A 15 -2.22 0.39 8.07
C ARG A 15 -3.73 0.57 8.25
N LYS A 16 -4.34 1.48 7.48
CA LYS A 16 -5.79 1.75 7.54
C LYS A 16 -6.63 0.58 6.99
N TYR A 17 -6.28 0.07 5.80
CA TYR A 17 -7.11 -0.90 5.10
C TYR A 17 -6.61 -2.35 5.20
N PHE A 18 -5.34 -2.60 5.47
CA PHE A 18 -4.76 -3.95 5.55
C PHE A 18 -3.84 -4.08 6.78
N PRO A 19 -4.33 -3.80 8.00
CA PRO A 19 -3.49 -3.79 9.21
C PRO A 19 -2.75 -5.12 9.44
N GLU A 20 -3.34 -6.24 9.00
CA GLU A 20 -2.75 -7.57 9.06
C GLU A 20 -1.45 -7.69 8.24
N ARG A 21 -1.22 -6.78 7.29
CA ARG A 21 -0.04 -6.79 6.40
C ARG A 21 1.10 -5.90 6.89
N VAL A 22 0.85 -4.97 7.80
CA VAL A 22 1.89 -4.10 8.39
C VAL A 22 2.63 -4.82 9.51
N THR A 23 1.86 -5.52 10.35
CA THR A 23 2.38 -6.18 11.57
C THR A 23 3.54 -7.15 11.31
N PRO A 24 3.49 -8.02 10.28
CA PRO A 24 4.61 -8.94 10.01
C PRO A 24 5.91 -8.21 9.64
N ILE A 25 5.82 -7.08 8.93
CA ILE A 25 7.00 -6.32 8.52
C ILE A 25 7.68 -5.69 9.73
N ALA A 26 6.90 -5.10 10.64
CA ALA A 26 7.43 -4.56 11.89
C ALA A 26 8.09 -5.65 12.76
N GLY A 27 7.49 -6.85 12.80
CA GLY A 27 8.08 -8.00 13.48
C GLY A 27 9.44 -8.40 12.90
N TYR A 28 9.61 -8.36 11.58
CA TYR A 28 10.92 -8.60 10.96
C TYR A 28 11.94 -7.49 11.28
N GLU A 29 11.51 -6.23 11.34
CA GLU A 29 12.42 -5.14 11.72
C GLU A 29 12.93 -5.29 13.16
N GLU A 30 12.09 -5.76 14.08
CA GLU A 30 12.45 -6.09 15.46
C GLU A 30 13.39 -7.30 15.51
N GLU A 31 13.03 -8.41 14.85
CA GLU A 31 13.83 -9.65 14.82
C GLU A 31 15.25 -9.41 14.29
N PHE A 32 15.38 -8.63 13.22
CA PHE A 32 16.68 -8.34 12.59
C PHE A 32 17.40 -7.13 13.19
N GLY A 33 16.77 -6.40 14.13
CA GLY A 33 17.34 -5.21 14.75
C GLY A 33 17.66 -4.09 13.74
N CYS A 34 16.99 -4.05 12.59
CA CYS A 34 17.18 -3.03 11.57
C CYS A 34 15.86 -2.69 10.86
N THR A 35 15.76 -1.47 10.34
CA THR A 35 14.56 -1.00 9.65
C THR A 35 14.77 -0.93 8.14
N ILE A 36 13.71 -1.08 7.37
CA ILE A 36 13.71 -0.87 5.92
C ILE A 36 13.89 0.63 5.60
N SER A 37 13.42 1.51 6.48
CA SER A 37 13.60 2.95 6.33
C SER A 37 15.07 3.37 6.44
N ARG A 38 15.53 4.20 5.50
CA ARG A 38 16.85 4.86 5.54
C ARG A 38 17.03 5.77 6.74
N GLN A 39 15.92 6.25 7.31
CA GLN A 39 15.90 7.14 8.47
C GLN A 39 15.87 6.37 9.80
N LYS A 40 15.96 5.03 9.78
CA LYS A 40 15.90 4.18 10.96
C LYS A 40 14.56 4.25 11.71
N ILE A 41 13.47 4.42 10.97
CA ILE A 41 12.09 4.49 11.48
C ILE A 41 11.39 3.19 11.07
N ASN A 42 10.79 2.48 12.03
CA ASN A 42 10.05 1.25 11.71
C ASN A 42 8.79 1.57 10.87
N VAL A 43 8.24 0.57 10.18
CA VAL A 43 7.11 0.76 9.26
C VAL A 43 5.83 1.25 9.96
N VAL A 44 5.62 0.94 11.24
CA VAL A 44 4.45 1.38 12.01
C VAL A 44 4.55 2.88 12.29
N ASP A 45 5.69 3.35 12.78
CA ASP A 45 5.95 4.76 13.05
C ASP A 45 5.99 5.55 11.74
N LEU A 46 6.59 5.00 10.69
CA LEU A 46 6.59 5.62 9.36
C LEU A 46 5.17 5.83 8.84
N SER A 47 4.29 4.84 9.01
CA SER A 47 2.88 4.94 8.63
C SER A 47 2.10 6.01 9.39
N ALA A 48 2.57 6.40 10.58
CA ALA A 48 1.93 7.43 11.39
C ALA A 48 2.30 8.86 10.96
N THR A 49 3.32 9.01 10.09
CA THR A 49 3.80 10.33 9.62
C THR A 49 3.01 10.90 8.43
N ALA A 50 2.05 10.16 7.88
CA ALA A 50 1.26 10.58 6.74
C ALA A 50 -0.21 10.11 6.85
N GLU A 51 -1.11 10.82 6.18
CA GLU A 51 -2.51 10.41 6.06
C GLU A 51 -2.69 9.40 4.93
N ALA A 52 -3.45 8.35 5.20
CA ALA A 52 -3.83 7.34 4.21
C ALA A 52 -4.55 7.97 2.99
N PHE A 53 -4.45 7.32 1.83
CA PHE A 53 -5.32 7.65 0.70
C PHE A 53 -6.79 7.43 1.07
N ASP A 54 -7.65 8.32 0.58
CA ASP A 54 -9.08 8.10 0.61
C ASP A 54 -9.47 7.21 -0.58
N ILE A 55 -9.96 6.00 -0.29
CA ILE A 55 -10.26 4.99 -1.30
C ILE A 55 -11.76 4.97 -1.51
N ILE A 56 -12.20 5.56 -2.63
CA ILE A 56 -13.61 5.63 -3.01
C ILE A 56 -14.07 4.39 -3.79
N ASP A 57 -13.15 3.70 -4.46
CA ASP A 57 -13.43 2.48 -5.23
C ASP A 57 -13.38 1.25 -4.29
N LEU A 58 -14.53 0.97 -3.69
CA LEU A 58 -14.68 -0.11 -2.71
C LEU A 58 -14.60 -1.50 -3.36
N ASP A 59 -15.00 -1.63 -4.63
CA ASP A 59 -14.91 -2.89 -5.37
C ASP A 59 -13.44 -3.23 -5.64
N ALA A 60 -12.63 -2.26 -6.08
CA ALA A 60 -11.20 -2.44 -6.22
C ALA A 60 -10.51 -2.70 -4.86
N LEU A 61 -10.94 -2.03 -3.79
CA LEU A 61 -10.42 -2.29 -2.45
C LEU A 61 -10.71 -3.72 -1.98
N ALA A 62 -11.93 -4.21 -2.21
CA ALA A 62 -12.31 -5.59 -1.92
C ALA A 62 -11.50 -6.58 -2.78
N GLN A 63 -11.33 -6.29 -4.06
CA GLN A 63 -10.51 -7.11 -4.97
C GLN A 63 -9.05 -7.20 -4.52
N ALA A 64 -8.46 -6.14 -3.97
CA ALA A 64 -7.08 -6.13 -3.47
C ALA A 64 -6.83 -7.03 -2.24
N ARG A 65 -7.89 -7.53 -1.60
CA ARG A 65 -7.81 -8.55 -0.54
C ARG A 65 -7.81 -9.98 -1.06
N GLN A 66 -8.26 -10.19 -2.29
CA GLN A 66 -8.46 -11.53 -2.85
C GLN A 66 -7.18 -12.02 -3.53
N ARG A 67 -7.01 -13.34 -3.55
CA ARG A 67 -5.92 -14.00 -4.27
C ARG A 67 -6.24 -14.09 -5.76
N GLU A 68 -7.49 -14.45 -6.08
CA GLU A 68 -8.01 -14.51 -7.45
C GLU A 68 -8.60 -13.16 -7.88
N TYR A 69 -8.44 -12.82 -9.16
CA TYR A 69 -9.03 -11.63 -9.76
C TYR A 69 -10.38 -11.96 -10.39
N VAL A 70 -11.43 -11.22 -10.02
CA VAL A 70 -12.82 -11.45 -10.43
C VAL A 70 -13.51 -10.22 -11.04
N LEU A 71 -12.89 -9.05 -10.96
CA LEU A 71 -13.42 -7.84 -11.59
C LEU A 71 -13.24 -7.85 -13.13
N PRO A 72 -13.99 -7.03 -13.88
CA PRO A 72 -13.76 -6.88 -15.31
C PRO A 72 -12.36 -6.34 -15.62
N ILE A 73 -11.70 -6.92 -16.62
CA ILE A 73 -10.37 -6.48 -17.09
C ILE A 73 -10.42 -5.40 -18.18
N PHE A 74 -11.62 -5.12 -18.72
CA PHE A 74 -11.85 -4.08 -19.71
C PHE A 74 -12.69 -2.97 -19.10
N THR A 75 -12.35 -1.72 -19.45
CA THR A 75 -13.22 -0.58 -19.18
C THR A 75 -14.53 -0.77 -19.94
N PRO A 76 -15.70 -0.66 -19.30
CA PRO A 76 -16.98 -0.77 -19.99
C PRO A 76 -17.09 0.24 -21.13
N GLU A 77 -17.82 -0.14 -22.18
CA GLU A 77 -18.08 0.72 -23.33
C GLU A 77 -18.68 2.07 -22.88
N GLY A 78 -18.19 3.17 -23.45
CA GLY A 78 -18.62 4.52 -23.10
C GLY A 78 -18.09 5.05 -21.76
N LYS A 79 -17.25 4.30 -21.02
CA LYS A 79 -16.57 4.79 -19.81
C LYS A 79 -15.10 5.10 -20.08
N ALA A 80 -14.60 6.16 -19.44
CA ALA A 80 -13.18 6.46 -19.39
C ALA A 80 -12.52 5.63 -18.28
N TRP A 81 -11.30 5.16 -18.54
CA TRP A 81 -10.47 4.54 -17.51
C TRP A 81 -10.10 5.59 -16.46
N GLN A 82 -10.13 5.20 -15.19
CA GLN A 82 -9.78 6.07 -14.07
C GLN A 82 -8.54 5.55 -13.36
N LEU A 83 -7.67 6.49 -13.01
CA LEU A 83 -6.45 6.19 -12.27
C LEU A 83 -6.78 5.93 -10.79
N PRO A 84 -6.39 4.79 -10.22
CA PRO A 84 -6.56 4.55 -8.80
C PRO A 84 -5.77 5.55 -7.95
N ALA A 85 -6.26 5.85 -6.75
CA ALA A 85 -5.54 6.71 -5.80
C ALA A 85 -4.13 6.18 -5.52
N GLY A 86 -3.12 7.04 -5.66
CA GLY A 86 -1.72 6.72 -5.39
C GLY A 86 -0.95 6.12 -6.57
N ALA A 87 -1.60 5.76 -7.68
CA ALA A 87 -0.91 5.28 -8.87
C ALA A 87 -0.15 6.42 -9.58
N PHE A 88 1.13 6.19 -9.90
CA PHE A 88 2.02 7.11 -10.65
C PHE A 88 2.20 8.52 -10.06
N VAL A 89 1.97 8.73 -8.76
CA VAL A 89 2.10 10.06 -8.12
C VAL A 89 3.58 10.38 -7.81
N THR A 90 4.11 9.77 -6.75
CA THR A 90 5.53 9.87 -6.32
C THR A 90 6.13 8.51 -6.03
N GLU A 91 5.29 7.47 -5.97
CA GLU A 91 5.66 6.10 -5.63
C GLU A 91 6.34 5.44 -6.83
N GLY A 92 7.64 5.20 -6.72
CA GLY A 92 8.41 4.40 -7.67
C GLY A 92 8.44 2.92 -7.27
N CYS A 93 8.91 2.07 -8.18
CA CYS A 93 9.29 0.70 -7.84
C CYS A 93 10.80 0.58 -7.65
N GLY A 94 11.24 -0.13 -6.61
CA GLY A 94 12.65 -0.42 -6.35
C GLY A 94 13.39 0.60 -5.49
N SER A 95 14.65 0.32 -5.23
CA SER A 95 15.55 1.22 -4.50
C SER A 95 16.05 2.34 -5.42
N VAL A 96 15.83 3.60 -5.03
CA VAL A 96 16.46 4.79 -5.64
C VAL A 96 17.79 5.12 -5.01
#